data_AF-A0A7X5RKQ8-F1
#
_entry.id   AF-A0A7X5RKQ8-F1
#
_cell.length_a   1.000
_cell.length_b   1.000
_cell.length_c   1.000
_cell.angle_alpha   90.00
_cell.angle_beta   90.00
_cell.angle_gamma   90.00
#
_symmetry.space_group_name_H-M   'P 1'
#
loop_
_entity.id
_entity.type
_entity.pdbx_description
1 polymer ?
#
loop_
_entity_poly.entity_id
_entity_poly.type
_entity_poly.pdbx_seq_one_letter_code
_entity_poly.pdbx_strand_id
1 'polypeptide(L)'
;MSTEREFDVVIFGATGFTGKLVAEYFQAQYGSDSSVKWAVAGRNERKLDDVKDELGITNEVASIIADGDDEEALSALTKRARVVLTTVGPYQIYGEKLLSACVDNGTGYVDLCGEPAWMHQMIGRYEEKAKKTGANIVFSCGFDSVPFDLGVYYLQQHAKQQTGNAIEYVKGRVRKMQGTFSGGTAASLKATMAAAHKDKSIMAALINPFSLADNNHTQPQPDGNKPYYDESLGTWVAPFIMAAINTKNVHRTNYLSHYAYGQAFQYDEMMMTGPGEKGEAMAKHVAQDKSLASSDGPKPGEGPGKEERENGFYDLVFTGIATTGEMLAVAVKGDKDPGYGSTSKMISESALCLCKDVALSGGFYTPAAALGEKLIERLTAKAGLTFTIEK
;
A
#
# COMPACT_ATOMS: atom_id res chain seq x y z
N MET A 1 18.80 -25.76 -4.31
CA MET A 1 19.92 -25.23 -5.12
C MET A 1 19.83 -23.72 -5.04
N SER A 2 20.90 -23.06 -4.60
CA SER A 2 20.96 -21.59 -4.57
C SER A 2 20.97 -21.09 -6.01
N THR A 3 19.79 -20.80 -6.57
CA THR A 3 19.64 -20.13 -7.86
C THR A 3 19.80 -18.64 -7.59
N GLU A 4 21.04 -18.15 -7.58
CA GLU A 4 21.34 -16.74 -7.43
C GLU A 4 20.58 -15.98 -8.55
N ARG A 5 19.57 -15.20 -8.17
CA ARG A 5 18.80 -14.39 -9.10
C ARG A 5 19.67 -13.22 -9.56
N GLU A 6 19.52 -12.81 -10.81
CA GLU A 6 20.32 -11.74 -11.42
C GLU A 6 20.05 -10.38 -10.77
N PHE A 7 18.79 -10.09 -10.48
CA PHE A 7 18.35 -8.81 -9.91
C PHE A 7 17.74 -9.00 -8.52
N ASP A 8 18.07 -8.09 -7.61
CA ASP A 8 17.35 -7.92 -6.36
C ASP A 8 15.92 -7.42 -6.62
N VAL A 9 15.77 -6.39 -7.46
CA VAL A 9 14.47 -5.77 -7.78
C VAL A 9 14.34 -5.48 -9.27
N VAL A 10 13.22 -5.87 -9.87
CA VAL A 10 12.83 -5.44 -11.22
C VAL A 10 11.61 -4.52 -11.14
N ILE A 11 11.70 -3.32 -11.72
CA ILE A 11 10.62 -2.33 -11.78
C ILE A 11 9.79 -2.58 -13.04
N PHE A 12 8.67 -3.29 -12.91
CA PHE A 12 7.74 -3.56 -14.02
C PHE A 12 6.71 -2.44 -14.17
N GLY A 13 6.71 -1.80 -15.35
CA GLY A 13 5.91 -0.60 -15.62
C GLY A 13 6.70 0.70 -15.54
N ALA A 14 8.03 0.64 -15.67
CA ALA A 14 8.94 1.78 -15.52
C ALA A 14 8.64 2.96 -16.48
N THR A 15 7.96 2.72 -17.60
CA THR A 15 7.58 3.78 -18.56
C THR A 15 6.32 4.55 -18.16
N GLY A 16 5.56 4.07 -17.17
CA GLY A 16 4.39 4.76 -16.64
C GLY A 16 4.77 5.88 -15.68
N PHE A 17 3.86 6.81 -15.39
CA PHE A 17 4.15 7.98 -14.55
C PHE A 17 4.75 7.61 -13.19
N THR A 18 4.07 6.74 -12.42
CA THR A 18 4.58 6.27 -11.12
C THR A 18 5.84 5.41 -11.27
N GLY A 19 5.91 4.57 -12.31
CA GLY A 19 7.08 3.75 -12.59
C GLY A 19 8.35 4.58 -12.87
N LYS A 20 8.21 5.72 -13.54
CA LYS A 20 9.29 6.69 -13.72
C LYS A 20 9.77 7.28 -12.38
N LEU A 21 8.85 7.64 -11.49
CA LEU A 21 9.20 8.15 -10.15
C LEU A 21 9.90 7.09 -9.29
N VAL A 22 9.49 5.82 -9.41
CA VAL A 22 10.18 4.70 -8.78
C VAL A 22 11.61 4.58 -9.35
N ALA A 23 11.78 4.62 -10.67
CA ALA A 23 13.10 4.58 -11.30
C ALA A 23 13.98 5.79 -10.91
N GLU A 24 13.40 7.00 -10.82
CA GLU A 24 14.07 8.22 -10.35
C GLU A 24 14.58 8.04 -8.92
N TYR A 25 13.75 7.49 -8.03
CA TYR A 25 14.14 7.21 -6.64
C TYR A 25 15.25 6.15 -6.56
N PHE A 26 15.13 5.05 -7.32
CA PHE A 26 16.17 4.02 -7.38
C PHE A 26 17.50 4.58 -7.88
N GLN A 27 17.48 5.41 -8.92
CA GLN A 27 18.68 6.06 -9.44
C GLN A 27 19.31 7.00 -8.40
N ALA A 28 18.50 7.84 -7.76
CA ALA A 28 18.98 8.81 -6.78
C ALA A 28 19.56 8.15 -5.52
N GLN A 29 18.96 7.05 -5.05
CA GLN A 29 19.37 6.39 -3.80
C GLN A 29 20.36 5.25 -3.98
N TYR A 30 20.27 4.53 -5.10
CA TYR A 30 20.96 3.25 -5.30
C TYR A 30 21.72 3.17 -6.63
N GLY A 31 21.67 4.18 -7.48
CA GLY A 31 22.38 4.18 -8.78
C GLY A 31 23.90 4.02 -8.65
N SER A 32 24.47 4.41 -7.51
CA SER A 32 25.91 4.26 -7.19
C SER A 32 26.18 3.13 -6.18
N ASP A 33 25.15 2.40 -5.73
CA ASP A 33 25.27 1.34 -4.73
C ASP A 33 25.31 -0.03 -5.41
N SER A 34 26.53 -0.53 -5.64
CA SER A 34 26.76 -1.86 -6.24
C SER A 34 26.17 -3.04 -5.44
N SER A 35 25.74 -2.82 -4.20
CA SER A 35 25.08 -3.85 -3.39
C SER A 35 23.60 -4.06 -3.76
N VAL A 36 23.02 -3.18 -4.59
CA VAL A 36 21.63 -3.24 -5.05
C VAL A 36 21.60 -3.46 -6.57
N LYS A 37 21.27 -4.69 -6.99
CA LYS A 37 21.13 -5.01 -8.42
C LYS A 37 19.69 -4.81 -8.86
N TRP A 38 19.41 -3.79 -9.67
CA TRP A 38 18.05 -3.51 -10.14
C TRP A 38 17.96 -3.36 -11.65
N ALA A 39 16.75 -3.50 -12.18
CA ALA A 39 16.46 -3.36 -13.61
C ALA A 39 15.10 -2.67 -13.83
N VAL A 40 14.94 -2.09 -15.01
CA VAL A 40 13.67 -1.52 -15.48
C VAL A 40 13.02 -2.47 -16.48
N ALA A 41 11.70 -2.61 -16.43
CA ALA A 41 10.97 -3.49 -17.32
C ALA A 41 9.68 -2.85 -17.87
N GLY A 42 9.37 -3.21 -19.11
CA GLY A 42 8.17 -2.75 -19.81
C GLY A 42 8.12 -3.27 -21.25
N ARG A 43 7.00 -3.01 -21.92
CA ARG A 43 6.72 -3.56 -23.26
C ARG A 43 7.37 -2.83 -24.44
N ASN A 44 7.96 -1.65 -24.22
CA ASN A 44 8.49 -0.81 -25.29
C ASN A 44 9.92 -0.40 -24.96
N GLU A 45 10.87 -0.98 -25.69
CA GLU A 45 12.31 -0.76 -25.52
C GLU A 45 12.69 0.72 -25.60
N ARG A 46 12.29 1.39 -26.69
CA ARG A 46 12.57 2.82 -26.88
C ARG A 46 12.10 3.68 -25.70
N LYS A 47 10.91 3.42 -25.15
CA LYS A 47 10.41 4.17 -23.99
C LYS A 47 11.18 3.87 -22.71
N LEU A 48 11.76 2.67 -22.56
CA LEU A 48 12.66 2.38 -21.44
C LEU A 48 13.97 3.13 -21.59
N ASP A 49 14.53 3.17 -22.81
CA ASP A 49 15.73 3.95 -23.10
C ASP A 49 15.50 5.44 -22.85
N ASP A 50 14.38 5.99 -23.34
CA ASP A 50 13.99 7.39 -23.07
C ASP A 50 13.93 7.68 -21.55
N VAL A 51 13.41 6.74 -20.73
CA VAL A 51 13.38 6.87 -19.26
C VAL A 51 14.78 6.85 -18.67
N LYS A 52 15.65 5.95 -19.15
CA LYS A 52 17.02 5.87 -18.65
C LYS A 52 17.80 7.14 -18.97
N ASP A 53 17.68 7.64 -20.20
CA ASP A 53 18.32 8.88 -20.64
C ASP A 53 17.82 10.09 -19.85
N GLU A 54 16.49 10.21 -19.68
CA GLU A 54 15.86 11.31 -18.92
C GLU A 54 16.35 11.35 -17.46
N LEU A 55 16.55 10.19 -16.84
CA LEU A 55 16.92 10.06 -15.43
C LEU A 55 18.43 9.91 -15.19
N GLY A 56 19.25 9.86 -16.25
CA GLY A 56 20.68 9.62 -16.15
C GLY A 56 21.03 8.23 -15.60
N ILE A 57 20.17 7.24 -15.84
CA ILE A 57 20.39 5.85 -15.46
C ILE A 57 21.42 5.23 -16.41
N THR A 58 22.49 4.66 -15.87
CA THR A 58 23.58 4.12 -16.68
C THR A 58 23.16 2.89 -17.48
N ASN A 59 23.95 2.55 -18.50
CA ASN A 59 23.74 1.34 -19.29
C ASN A 59 23.99 0.03 -18.52
N GLU A 60 24.54 0.11 -17.31
CA GLU A 60 24.73 -1.05 -16.41
C GLU A 60 23.40 -1.53 -15.81
N VAL A 61 22.41 -0.64 -15.66
CA VAL A 61 21.04 -1.00 -15.27
C VAL A 61 20.34 -1.63 -16.46
N ALA A 62 19.98 -2.90 -16.36
CA ALA A 62 19.37 -3.63 -17.46
C ALA A 62 17.96 -3.12 -17.80
N SER A 63 17.63 -3.12 -19.10
CA SER A 63 16.27 -2.98 -19.62
C SER A 63 15.73 -4.37 -19.97
N ILE A 64 14.58 -4.75 -19.42
CA ILE A 64 13.92 -6.04 -19.69
C ILE A 64 12.64 -5.79 -20.48
N ILE A 65 12.60 -6.28 -21.71
CA ILE A 65 11.40 -6.19 -22.54
C ILE A 65 10.44 -7.31 -22.15
N ALA A 66 9.28 -6.93 -21.62
CA ALA A 66 8.21 -7.85 -21.27
C ALA A 66 6.87 -7.16 -21.41
N ASP A 67 5.99 -7.72 -22.24
CA ASP A 67 4.59 -7.31 -22.29
C ASP A 67 3.81 -7.99 -21.16
N GLY A 68 2.88 -7.26 -20.53
CA GLY A 68 2.01 -7.79 -19.49
C GLY A 68 1.06 -8.88 -20.00
N ASP A 69 0.86 -8.95 -21.32
CA ASP A 69 0.05 -9.99 -21.94
C ASP A 69 0.82 -11.24 -22.39
N ASP A 70 2.15 -11.20 -22.37
CA ASP A 70 3.05 -12.29 -22.79
C ASP A 70 3.53 -13.12 -21.59
N GLU A 71 2.91 -14.28 -21.38
CA GLU A 71 3.21 -15.16 -20.23
C GLU A 71 4.64 -15.73 -20.27
N GLU A 72 5.20 -15.98 -21.46
CA GLU A 72 6.57 -16.49 -21.59
C GLU A 72 7.58 -15.41 -21.18
N ALA A 73 7.38 -14.17 -21.64
CA ALA A 73 8.21 -13.04 -21.26
C ALA A 73 8.11 -12.74 -19.75
N LEU A 74 6.91 -12.77 -19.17
CA LEU A 74 6.71 -12.59 -17.73
C LEU A 74 7.37 -13.71 -16.90
N SER A 75 7.28 -14.96 -17.37
CA SER A 75 7.97 -16.09 -16.71
C SER A 75 9.49 -15.93 -16.79
N ALA A 76 10.03 -15.51 -17.93
CA ALA A 76 11.46 -15.25 -18.10
C ALA A 76 11.94 -14.10 -17.19
N LEU A 77 11.18 -13.01 -17.10
CA LEU A 77 11.47 -11.87 -16.21
C LEU A 77 11.49 -12.30 -14.74
N THR A 78 10.42 -12.96 -14.28
CA THR A 78 10.28 -13.36 -12.87
C THR A 78 11.34 -14.38 -12.44
N LYS A 79 11.87 -15.18 -13.37
CA LYS A 79 12.99 -16.09 -13.10
C LYS A 79 14.30 -15.37 -12.77
N ARG A 80 14.49 -14.14 -13.24
CA ARG A 80 15.72 -13.35 -13.06
C ARG A 80 15.68 -12.45 -11.82
N ALA A 81 14.52 -12.22 -11.23
CA ALA A 81 14.33 -11.31 -10.11
C ALA A 81 14.18 -12.05 -8.77
N ARG A 82 14.66 -11.45 -7.68
CA ARG A 82 14.27 -11.82 -6.31
C ARG A 82 12.91 -11.23 -5.97
N VAL A 83 12.69 -9.96 -6.31
CA VAL A 83 11.42 -9.25 -6.16
C VAL A 83 11.06 -8.52 -7.45
N VAL A 84 9.81 -8.62 -7.89
CA VAL A 84 9.25 -7.75 -8.92
C VAL A 84 8.36 -6.71 -8.26
N LEU A 85 8.69 -5.44 -8.48
CA LEU A 85 7.89 -4.29 -8.10
C LEU A 85 7.06 -3.89 -9.32
N THR A 86 5.74 -3.85 -9.19
CA THR A 86 4.88 -3.41 -10.30
C THR A 86 4.11 -2.14 -9.98
N THR A 87 4.01 -1.27 -10.99
CA THR A 87 3.15 -0.09 -10.99
C THR A 87 2.10 -0.16 -12.11
N VAL A 88 1.79 -1.35 -12.61
CA VAL A 88 0.88 -1.57 -13.75
C VAL A 88 -0.52 -1.94 -13.25
N GLY A 89 -1.30 -0.91 -12.96
CA GLY A 89 -2.73 -1.02 -12.67
C GLY A 89 -3.63 -0.53 -13.81
N PRO A 90 -4.96 -0.69 -13.72
CA PRO A 90 -5.71 -1.38 -12.66
C PRO A 90 -5.38 -2.89 -12.62
N TYR A 91 -5.10 -3.42 -11.42
CA TYR A 91 -4.58 -4.78 -11.23
C TYR A 91 -5.64 -5.84 -11.51
N GLN A 92 -6.91 -5.52 -11.27
CA GLN A 92 -8.02 -6.39 -11.67
C GLN A 92 -8.09 -6.66 -13.19
N ILE A 93 -7.41 -5.84 -14.01
CA ILE A 93 -7.35 -6.00 -15.47
C ILE A 93 -5.99 -6.59 -15.88
N TYR A 94 -4.90 -6.01 -15.39
CA TYR A 94 -3.55 -6.31 -15.88
C TYR A 94 -2.65 -7.08 -14.91
N GLY A 95 -3.04 -7.18 -13.63
CA GLY A 95 -2.14 -7.63 -12.56
C GLY A 95 -1.95 -9.14 -12.46
N GLU A 96 -2.96 -9.93 -12.85
CA GLU A 96 -2.98 -11.35 -12.55
C GLU A 96 -1.85 -12.15 -13.24
N LYS A 97 -1.58 -11.91 -14.52
CA LYS A 97 -0.57 -12.68 -15.26
C LYS A 97 0.82 -12.58 -14.64
N LEU A 98 1.25 -11.36 -14.30
CA LEU A 98 2.55 -11.13 -13.63
C LEU A 98 2.56 -11.76 -12.23
N LEU A 99 1.48 -11.60 -11.46
CA LEU A 99 1.36 -12.18 -10.12
C LEU A 99 1.46 -13.71 -10.20
N SER A 100 0.72 -14.35 -11.11
CA SER A 100 0.79 -15.79 -11.32
C SER A 100 2.20 -16.23 -11.70
N ALA A 101 2.88 -15.51 -12.59
CA ALA A 101 4.27 -15.82 -12.94
C ALA A 101 5.22 -15.72 -11.73
N CYS A 102 5.02 -14.75 -10.83
CA CYS A 102 5.79 -14.64 -9.59
C CYS A 102 5.51 -15.82 -8.65
N VAL A 103 4.23 -16.18 -8.48
CA VAL A 103 3.81 -17.33 -7.68
C VAL A 103 4.41 -18.61 -8.21
N ASP A 104 4.37 -18.83 -9.53
CA ASP A 104 4.85 -20.05 -10.18
C ASP A 104 6.37 -20.22 -10.04
N ASN A 105 7.10 -19.10 -10.09
CA ASN A 105 8.56 -19.11 -10.05
C ASN A 105 9.14 -18.90 -8.65
N GLY A 106 8.32 -18.78 -7.60
CA GLY A 106 8.81 -18.54 -6.23
C GLY A 106 9.48 -17.16 -6.09
N THR A 107 8.96 -16.15 -6.78
CA THR A 107 9.53 -14.80 -6.85
C THR A 107 8.71 -13.86 -5.95
N GLY A 108 9.40 -12.96 -5.25
CA GLY A 108 8.74 -11.92 -4.46
C GLY A 108 8.02 -10.91 -5.35
N TYR A 109 6.94 -10.34 -4.85
CA TYR A 109 6.10 -9.40 -5.58
C TYR A 109 5.66 -8.27 -4.65
N VAL A 110 5.74 -7.03 -5.13
CA VAL A 110 5.10 -5.88 -4.46
C VAL A 110 4.33 -5.02 -5.46
N ASP A 111 3.21 -4.43 -5.03
CA ASP A 111 2.38 -3.58 -5.86
C ASP A 111 1.80 -2.36 -5.12
N LEU A 112 1.00 -1.56 -5.84
CA LEU A 112 0.23 -0.42 -5.32
C LEU A 112 -1.28 -0.74 -5.30
N CYS A 113 -1.68 -1.99 -5.09
CA CYS A 113 -3.07 -2.39 -5.25
C CYS A 113 -3.98 -1.73 -4.21
N GLY A 114 -5.02 -1.06 -4.69
CA GLY A 114 -6.13 -0.51 -3.91
C GLY A 114 -7.48 -1.17 -4.26
N GLU A 115 -7.47 -2.43 -4.68
CA GLU A 115 -8.63 -3.14 -5.25
C GLU A 115 -8.96 -4.40 -4.39
N PRO A 116 -9.67 -4.26 -3.26
CA PRO A 116 -9.79 -5.36 -2.28
C PRO A 116 -10.47 -6.61 -2.81
N ALA A 117 -11.40 -6.47 -3.76
CA ALA A 117 -12.04 -7.60 -4.40
C ALA A 117 -11.05 -8.44 -5.23
N TRP A 118 -10.15 -7.78 -5.96
CA TRP A 118 -9.10 -8.48 -6.70
C TRP A 118 -8.11 -9.14 -5.74
N MET A 119 -7.68 -8.44 -4.69
CA MET A 119 -6.82 -9.02 -3.66
C MET A 119 -7.43 -10.28 -3.04
N HIS A 120 -8.72 -10.24 -2.67
CA HIS A 120 -9.47 -11.39 -2.16
C HIS A 120 -9.46 -12.57 -3.14
N GLN A 121 -9.69 -12.31 -4.43
CA GLN A 121 -9.66 -13.33 -5.47
C GLN A 121 -8.26 -13.94 -5.65
N MET A 122 -7.21 -13.12 -5.66
CA MET A 122 -5.83 -13.58 -5.83
C MET A 122 -5.36 -14.40 -4.63
N ILE A 123 -5.68 -13.98 -3.41
CA ILE A 123 -5.45 -14.74 -2.17
C ILE A 123 -6.12 -16.11 -2.29
N GLY A 124 -7.43 -16.15 -2.59
CA GLY A 124 -8.16 -17.41 -2.69
C GLY A 124 -7.67 -18.35 -3.79
N ARG A 125 -7.16 -17.79 -4.91
CA ARG A 125 -6.68 -18.57 -6.07
C ARG A 125 -5.25 -19.09 -5.89
N TYR A 126 -4.36 -18.29 -5.31
CA TYR A 126 -2.93 -18.52 -5.39
C TYR A 126 -2.24 -18.75 -4.05
N GLU A 127 -2.87 -18.52 -2.90
CA GLU A 127 -2.16 -18.59 -1.60
C GLU A 127 -1.51 -19.96 -1.34
N GLU A 128 -2.20 -21.06 -1.62
CA GLU A 128 -1.65 -22.40 -1.44
C GLU A 128 -0.49 -22.70 -2.40
N LYS A 129 -0.50 -22.12 -3.60
CA LYS A 129 0.61 -22.27 -4.56
C LYS A 129 1.81 -21.43 -4.12
N ALA A 130 1.58 -20.18 -3.67
CA ALA A 130 2.62 -19.31 -3.15
C ALA A 130 3.34 -19.92 -1.94
N LYS A 131 2.59 -20.53 -1.00
CA LYS A 131 3.16 -21.30 0.12
C LYS A 131 4.07 -22.44 -0.34
N LYS A 132 3.67 -23.17 -1.39
CA LYS A 132 4.44 -24.30 -1.93
C LYS A 132 5.70 -23.89 -2.68
N THR A 133 5.63 -22.80 -3.45
CA THR A 133 6.76 -22.32 -4.26
C THR A 133 7.72 -21.41 -3.50
N GLY A 134 7.28 -20.85 -2.37
CA GLY A 134 8.04 -19.88 -1.58
C GLY A 134 7.89 -18.43 -2.05
N ALA A 135 6.96 -18.13 -2.97
CA ALA A 135 6.72 -16.77 -3.42
C ALA A 135 6.14 -15.90 -2.29
N ASN A 136 6.70 -14.70 -2.08
CA ASN A 136 6.18 -13.72 -1.12
C ASN A 136 5.46 -12.60 -1.87
N ILE A 137 4.14 -12.54 -1.75
CA ILE A 137 3.31 -11.53 -2.43
C ILE A 137 2.89 -10.48 -1.39
N VAL A 138 3.34 -9.24 -1.52
CA VAL A 138 2.98 -8.14 -0.60
C VAL A 138 2.17 -7.10 -1.35
N PHE A 139 0.91 -6.95 -0.96
CA PHE A 139 0.01 -5.99 -1.60
C PHE A 139 0.06 -4.60 -0.96
N SER A 140 -0.41 -3.60 -1.71
CA SER A 140 -0.74 -2.26 -1.19
C SER A 140 0.46 -1.50 -0.60
N CYS A 141 1.63 -1.60 -1.22
CA CYS A 141 2.88 -0.97 -0.79
C CYS A 141 2.99 0.54 -1.12
N GLY A 142 1.86 1.24 -1.23
CA GLY A 142 1.78 2.69 -1.46
C GLY A 142 1.18 3.45 -0.27
N PHE A 143 0.99 4.77 -0.44
CA PHE A 143 0.36 5.61 0.59
C PHE A 143 -1.02 5.10 0.98
N ASP A 144 -1.75 4.54 0.01
CA ASP A 144 -3.10 4.04 0.22
C ASP A 144 -3.17 3.12 1.44
N SER A 145 -2.13 2.31 1.76
CA SER A 145 -2.14 1.42 2.93
C SER A 145 -0.88 1.39 3.81
N VAL A 146 0.34 1.61 3.30
CA VAL A 146 1.58 1.50 4.10
C VAL A 146 1.55 2.32 5.40
N PRO A 147 1.27 3.64 5.38
CA PRO A 147 1.33 4.43 6.61
C PRO A 147 0.19 4.11 7.58
N PHE A 148 -0.92 3.55 7.09
CA PHE A 148 -2.06 3.13 7.92
C PHE A 148 -1.81 1.79 8.59
N ASP A 149 -1.38 0.79 7.82
CA ASP A 149 -1.06 -0.54 8.32
C ASP A 149 0.15 -0.51 9.28
N LEU A 150 1.22 0.20 8.92
CA LEU A 150 2.37 0.39 9.81
C LEU A 150 2.07 1.31 11.00
N GLY A 151 1.14 2.26 10.86
CA GLY A 151 0.71 3.12 11.96
C GLY A 151 0.00 2.34 13.06
N VAL A 152 -0.92 1.44 12.68
CA VAL A 152 -1.56 0.51 13.62
C VAL A 152 -0.53 -0.45 14.22
N TYR A 153 0.34 -1.04 13.40
CA TYR A 153 1.42 -1.90 13.88
C TYR A 153 2.29 -1.18 14.93
N TYR A 154 2.74 0.03 14.64
CA TYR A 154 3.60 0.81 15.52
C TYR A 154 2.91 1.14 16.85
N LEU A 155 1.63 1.55 16.81
CA LEU A 155 0.83 1.75 18.02
C LEU A 155 0.71 0.47 18.85
N GLN A 156 0.46 -0.67 18.21
CA GLN A 156 0.32 -1.96 18.89
C GLN A 156 1.63 -2.41 19.55
N GLN A 157 2.76 -2.19 18.88
CA GLN A 157 4.08 -2.45 19.46
C GLN A 157 4.33 -1.54 20.68
N HIS A 158 4.00 -0.26 20.57
CA HIS A 158 4.10 0.68 21.69
C HIS A 158 3.21 0.26 22.87
N ALA A 159 1.95 -0.10 22.62
CA ALA A 159 1.00 -0.52 23.66
C ALA A 159 1.47 -1.78 24.40
N LYS A 160 1.98 -2.78 23.67
CA LYS A 160 2.55 -3.99 24.26
C LYS A 160 3.77 -3.70 25.11
N GLN A 161 4.64 -2.78 24.68
CA GLN A 161 5.81 -2.38 25.46
C GLN A 161 5.42 -1.62 26.74
N GLN A 162 4.42 -0.75 26.70
CA GLN A 162 3.99 0.04 27.86
C GLN A 162 3.13 -0.74 28.85
N THR A 163 2.23 -1.59 28.34
CA THR A 163 1.15 -2.18 29.16
C THR A 163 1.12 -3.72 29.15
N GLY A 164 1.94 -4.35 28.32
CA GLY A 164 1.92 -5.81 28.12
C GLY A 164 0.78 -6.31 27.23
N ASN A 165 -0.16 -5.44 26.83
CA ASN A 165 -1.36 -5.80 26.08
C ASN A 165 -1.48 -5.01 24.77
N ALA A 166 -2.17 -5.60 23.80
CA ALA A 166 -2.62 -4.89 22.60
C ALA A 166 -3.81 -3.97 22.90
N ILE A 167 -4.06 -3.03 22.00
CA ILE A 167 -5.25 -2.18 21.99
C ILE A 167 -6.34 -2.87 21.17
N GLU A 168 -7.53 -3.04 21.75
CA GLU A 168 -8.66 -3.70 21.10
C GLU A 168 -9.37 -2.81 20.08
N TYR A 169 -9.34 -1.49 20.24
CA TYR A 169 -9.93 -0.54 19.29
C TYR A 169 -8.97 0.59 18.96
N VAL A 170 -8.53 0.62 17.71
CA VAL A 170 -7.64 1.66 17.18
C VAL A 170 -8.38 2.59 16.22
N LYS A 171 -8.19 3.88 16.42
CA LYS A 171 -8.72 4.96 15.58
C LYS A 171 -7.60 5.54 14.72
N GLY A 172 -7.63 5.33 13.41
CA GLY A 172 -6.77 6.03 12.44
C GLY A 172 -7.40 7.35 12.01
N ARG A 173 -6.66 8.45 12.08
CA ARG A 173 -7.18 9.79 11.72
C ARG A 173 -6.21 10.55 10.84
N VAL A 174 -6.72 11.05 9.72
CA VAL A 174 -5.98 11.98 8.85
C VAL A 174 -6.15 13.38 9.42
N ARG A 175 -5.10 13.93 10.04
CA ARG A 175 -5.09 15.30 10.61
C ARG A 175 -4.91 16.34 9.53
N LYS A 176 -3.95 16.09 8.64
CA LYS A 176 -3.62 16.98 7.52
C LYS A 176 -3.16 16.14 6.34
N MET A 177 -3.50 16.59 5.14
CA MET A 177 -3.05 15.97 3.91
C MET A 177 -3.04 17.02 2.82
N GLN A 178 -1.92 17.12 2.12
CA GLN A 178 -1.76 17.95 0.94
C GLN A 178 -1.16 17.11 -0.18
N GLY A 179 -1.98 16.89 -1.22
CA GLY A 179 -1.58 16.23 -2.45
C GLY A 179 -2.80 15.78 -3.25
N THR A 180 -2.54 15.04 -4.31
CA THR A 180 -3.55 14.60 -5.27
C THR A 180 -3.66 13.09 -5.29
N PHE A 181 -4.85 12.59 -5.60
CA PHE A 181 -5.06 11.17 -5.86
C PHE A 181 -4.46 10.80 -7.21
N SER A 182 -3.97 9.57 -7.34
CA SER A 182 -3.43 9.12 -8.62
C SER A 182 -4.54 8.83 -9.63
N GLY A 183 -4.25 9.04 -10.92
CA GLY A 183 -5.16 8.61 -11.99
C GLY A 183 -5.36 7.08 -11.99
N GLY A 184 -4.36 6.33 -11.50
CA GLY A 184 -4.47 4.89 -11.24
C GLY A 184 -5.52 4.56 -10.17
N THR A 185 -5.58 5.34 -9.09
CA THR A 185 -6.57 5.21 -8.01
C THR A 185 -7.98 5.46 -8.53
N ALA A 186 -8.19 6.53 -9.31
CA ALA A 186 -9.48 6.84 -9.92
C ALA A 186 -9.93 5.73 -10.90
N ALA A 187 -9.02 5.22 -11.73
CA ALA A 187 -9.30 4.12 -12.63
C ALA A 187 -9.64 2.81 -11.89
N SER A 188 -8.91 2.50 -10.82
CA SER A 188 -9.14 1.33 -9.97
C SER A 188 -10.49 1.38 -9.28
N LEU A 189 -10.87 2.53 -8.72
CA LEU A 189 -12.18 2.74 -8.11
C LEU A 189 -13.31 2.52 -9.11
N LYS A 190 -13.20 3.11 -10.31
CA LYS A 190 -14.18 2.94 -11.39
C LYS A 190 -14.30 1.48 -11.83
N ALA A 191 -13.17 0.80 -11.99
CA ALA A 191 -13.11 -0.60 -12.38
C ALA A 191 -13.73 -1.52 -11.31
N THR A 192 -13.44 -1.26 -10.04
CA THR A 192 -14.00 -1.98 -8.88
C THR A 192 -15.52 -1.80 -8.81
N MET A 193 -16.02 -0.57 -8.95
CA MET A 193 -17.46 -0.29 -8.95
C MET A 193 -18.17 -0.98 -10.12
N ALA A 194 -17.59 -0.95 -11.32
CA ALA A 194 -18.16 -1.63 -12.49
C ALA A 194 -18.23 -3.15 -12.31
N ALA A 195 -17.22 -3.75 -11.67
CA ALA A 195 -17.20 -5.17 -11.36
C ALA A 195 -18.24 -5.54 -10.29
N ALA A 196 -18.35 -4.73 -9.22
CA ALA A 196 -19.30 -4.95 -8.13
C ALA A 196 -20.77 -4.83 -8.56
N HIS A 197 -21.07 -4.01 -9.59
CA HIS A 197 -22.40 -3.95 -10.18
C HIS A 197 -22.76 -5.22 -10.97
N LYS A 198 -21.77 -5.92 -11.51
CA LYS A 198 -21.97 -7.12 -12.33
C LYS A 198 -21.99 -8.40 -11.49
N ASP A 199 -21.25 -8.43 -10.38
CA ASP A 199 -21.06 -9.62 -9.56
C ASP A 199 -21.34 -9.36 -8.07
N LYS A 200 -22.30 -10.11 -7.52
CA LYS A 200 -22.71 -10.00 -6.11
C LYS A 200 -21.63 -10.50 -5.15
N SER A 201 -20.78 -11.45 -5.53
CA SER A 201 -19.71 -11.91 -4.64
C SER A 201 -18.62 -10.85 -4.48
N ILE A 202 -18.36 -10.06 -5.52
CA ILE A 202 -17.47 -8.89 -5.46
C ILE A 202 -18.03 -7.88 -4.46
N MET A 203 -19.33 -7.56 -4.56
CA MET A 203 -19.97 -6.65 -3.61
C MET A 203 -19.91 -7.18 -2.17
N ALA A 204 -20.14 -8.48 -1.97
CA ALA A 204 -20.03 -9.10 -0.64
C ALA A 204 -18.61 -8.97 -0.05
N ALA A 205 -17.57 -9.18 -0.86
CA ALA A 205 -16.18 -8.99 -0.45
C ALA A 205 -15.85 -7.53 -0.14
N LEU A 206 -16.45 -6.57 -0.86
CA LEU A 206 -16.24 -5.14 -0.60
C LEU A 206 -16.90 -4.68 0.71
N ILE A 207 -18.09 -5.19 1.02
CA ILE A 207 -18.83 -4.85 2.24
C ILE A 207 -18.20 -5.51 3.48
N ASN A 208 -17.64 -6.71 3.35
CA ASN A 208 -17.02 -7.42 4.47
C ASN A 208 -15.66 -6.78 4.86
N PRO A 209 -15.49 -6.22 6.07
CA PRO A 209 -14.22 -5.65 6.53
C PRO A 209 -13.12 -6.70 6.72
N PHE A 210 -13.46 -7.98 6.82
CA PHE A 210 -12.53 -9.10 6.99
C PHE A 210 -12.28 -9.88 5.70
N SER A 211 -12.67 -9.36 4.53
CA SER A 211 -12.59 -10.14 3.28
C SER A 211 -11.17 -10.52 2.85
N LEU A 212 -10.14 -9.83 3.36
CA LEU A 212 -8.74 -10.20 3.14
C LEU A 212 -8.17 -11.09 4.26
N ALA A 213 -8.97 -11.44 5.26
CA ALA A 213 -8.58 -12.21 6.44
C ALA A 213 -9.46 -13.47 6.53
N ASP A 214 -10.01 -13.77 7.71
CA ASP A 214 -10.99 -14.83 7.89
C ASP A 214 -12.40 -14.36 7.50
N ASN A 215 -12.96 -14.94 6.44
CA ASN A 215 -14.31 -14.61 5.98
C ASN A 215 -15.42 -15.04 6.96
N ASN A 216 -15.11 -15.89 7.94
CA ASN A 216 -16.06 -16.31 8.98
C ASN A 216 -16.03 -15.40 10.21
N HIS A 217 -15.24 -14.33 10.19
CA HIS A 217 -15.11 -13.43 11.33
C HIS A 217 -16.42 -12.66 11.57
N THR A 218 -16.99 -12.79 12.77
CA THR A 218 -18.30 -12.22 13.12
C THR A 218 -18.22 -10.98 14.01
N GLN A 219 -17.02 -10.54 14.38
CA GLN A 219 -16.89 -9.41 15.30
C GLN A 219 -17.36 -8.12 14.64
N PRO A 220 -18.11 -7.26 15.37
CA PRO A 220 -18.58 -6.00 14.83
C PRO A 220 -17.38 -5.10 14.51
N GLN A 221 -17.52 -4.31 13.45
CA GLN A 221 -16.59 -3.23 13.11
C GLN A 221 -17.32 -1.89 13.17
N PRO A 222 -16.66 -0.82 13.64
CA PRO A 222 -17.24 0.50 13.64
C PRO A 222 -17.60 0.96 12.22
N ASP A 223 -18.73 1.64 12.07
CA ASP A 223 -19.12 2.25 10.80
C ASP A 223 -18.31 3.54 10.56
N GLY A 224 -17.42 3.52 9.57
CA GLY A 224 -16.65 4.70 9.12
C GLY A 224 -17.34 5.53 8.01
N ASN A 225 -18.64 5.35 7.79
CA ASN A 225 -19.35 5.81 6.59
C ASN A 225 -20.17 7.10 6.77
N LYS A 226 -20.19 7.70 7.97
CA LYS A 226 -20.92 8.93 8.26
C LYS A 226 -20.10 9.89 9.12
N PRO A 227 -20.27 11.21 8.94
CA PRO A 227 -19.71 12.19 9.87
C PRO A 227 -20.18 11.97 11.30
N TYR A 228 -19.27 12.14 12.27
CA TYR A 228 -19.60 12.23 13.68
C TYR A 228 -18.58 13.08 14.44
N TYR A 229 -18.92 13.46 15.68
CA TYR A 229 -18.00 14.14 16.58
C TYR A 229 -17.23 13.12 17.41
N ASP A 230 -15.92 13.04 17.22
CA ASP A 230 -15.03 12.18 17.97
C ASP A 230 -14.67 12.85 19.31
N GLU A 231 -15.45 12.54 20.34
CA GLU A 231 -15.28 13.06 21.70
C GLU A 231 -13.86 12.85 22.25
N SER A 232 -13.23 11.72 21.91
CA SER A 232 -11.88 11.40 22.40
C SER A 232 -10.78 12.30 21.82
N LEU A 233 -11.07 12.95 20.68
CA LEU A 233 -10.13 13.83 19.98
C LEU A 233 -10.64 15.28 19.87
N GLY A 234 -11.83 15.56 20.41
CA GLY A 234 -12.44 16.90 20.39
C GLY A 234 -12.71 17.47 19.00
N THR A 235 -12.90 16.62 17.98
CA THR A 235 -13.02 17.05 16.56
C THR A 235 -14.18 16.36 15.86
N TRP A 236 -14.74 17.01 14.85
CA TRP A 236 -15.52 16.31 13.84
C TRP A 236 -14.61 15.47 12.95
N VAL A 237 -15.13 14.32 12.53
CA VAL A 237 -14.51 13.42 11.57
C VAL A 237 -15.47 13.10 10.43
N ALA A 238 -14.92 12.81 9.25
CA ALA A 238 -15.67 12.46 8.06
C ALA A 238 -15.10 11.19 7.39
N PRO A 239 -15.91 10.45 6.61
CA PRO A 239 -15.46 9.27 5.90
C PRO A 239 -14.21 9.56 5.07
N PHE A 240 -13.22 8.70 5.16
CA PHE A 240 -12.02 8.77 4.34
C PHE A 240 -12.02 7.65 3.30
N ILE A 241 -11.79 7.99 2.04
CA ILE A 241 -12.03 7.06 0.93
C ILE A 241 -11.13 5.82 0.96
N MET A 242 -9.91 5.91 1.50
CA MET A 242 -9.00 4.76 1.59
C MET A 242 -9.37 3.79 2.72
N ALA A 243 -10.23 4.20 3.67
CA ALA A 243 -10.66 3.35 4.79
C ALA A 243 -11.29 2.02 4.31
N ALA A 244 -11.94 2.04 3.14
CA ALA A 244 -12.56 0.86 2.52
C ALA A 244 -11.54 -0.25 2.17
N ILE A 245 -10.29 0.14 1.92
CA ILE A 245 -9.14 -0.74 1.63
C ILE A 245 -8.39 -1.02 2.94
N ASN A 246 -8.05 0.03 3.70
CA ASN A 246 -7.18 -0.06 4.86
C ASN A 246 -7.73 -0.91 5.98
N THR A 247 -9.03 -0.85 6.22
CA THR A 247 -9.68 -1.70 7.22
C THR A 247 -9.41 -3.18 6.95
N LYS A 248 -9.47 -3.60 5.67
CA LYS A 248 -9.23 -5.00 5.29
C LYS A 248 -7.76 -5.37 5.39
N ASN A 249 -6.85 -4.46 5.02
CA ASN A 249 -5.41 -4.67 5.16
C ASN A 249 -5.00 -4.80 6.63
N VAL A 250 -5.45 -3.90 7.51
CA VAL A 250 -5.15 -3.97 8.95
C VAL A 250 -5.69 -5.28 9.57
N HIS A 251 -6.91 -5.70 9.20
CA HIS A 251 -7.44 -6.99 9.66
C HIS A 251 -6.67 -8.19 9.11
N ARG A 252 -6.19 -8.11 7.86
CA ARG A 252 -5.29 -9.13 7.31
C ARG A 252 -3.97 -9.17 8.08
N THR A 253 -3.39 -8.03 8.43
CA THR A 253 -2.19 -7.96 9.28
C THR A 253 -2.42 -8.67 10.61
N ASN A 254 -3.55 -8.40 11.27
CA ASN A 254 -3.89 -9.06 12.53
C ASN A 254 -4.03 -10.59 12.35
N TYR A 255 -4.75 -11.02 11.30
CA TYR A 255 -4.93 -12.44 10.97
C TYR A 255 -3.60 -13.17 10.72
N LEU A 256 -2.73 -12.60 9.87
CA LEU A 256 -1.42 -13.16 9.54
C LEU A 256 -0.48 -13.18 10.75
N SER A 257 -0.69 -12.30 11.71
CA SER A 257 0.05 -12.24 12.97
C SER A 257 -0.57 -13.14 14.06
N HIS A 258 -1.40 -14.11 13.68
CA HIS A 258 -2.10 -15.00 14.61
C HIS A 258 -2.96 -14.25 15.65
N TYR A 259 -3.67 -13.21 15.21
CA TYR A 259 -4.50 -12.34 16.03
C TYR A 259 -3.73 -11.62 17.15
N ALA A 260 -2.52 -11.14 16.84
CA ALA A 260 -1.66 -10.42 17.79
C ALA A 260 -2.27 -9.10 18.33
N TYR A 261 -3.33 -8.57 17.72
CA TYR A 261 -4.10 -7.41 18.18
C TYR A 261 -5.38 -7.80 18.93
N GLY A 262 -5.64 -9.11 19.07
CA GLY A 262 -6.87 -9.68 19.61
C GLY A 262 -7.85 -10.09 18.51
N GLN A 263 -8.68 -11.10 18.79
CA GLN A 263 -9.75 -11.53 17.88
C GLN A 263 -10.88 -10.50 17.81
N ALA A 264 -11.14 -9.78 18.90
CA ALA A 264 -12.15 -8.72 18.96
C ALA A 264 -11.64 -7.37 18.42
N PHE A 265 -10.46 -7.33 17.79
CA PHE A 265 -9.84 -6.10 17.32
C PHE A 265 -10.75 -5.30 16.39
N GLN A 266 -10.81 -3.99 16.61
CA GLN A 266 -11.59 -3.02 15.86
C GLN A 266 -10.67 -1.93 15.31
N TYR A 267 -10.97 -1.49 14.09
CA TYR A 267 -10.27 -0.39 13.46
C TYR A 267 -11.24 0.47 12.65
N ASP A 268 -11.17 1.79 12.84
CA ASP A 268 -11.83 2.76 11.98
C ASP A 268 -10.85 3.85 11.52
N GLU A 269 -11.06 4.36 10.31
CA GLU A 269 -10.18 5.34 9.67
C GLU A 269 -10.98 6.49 9.07
N MET A 270 -10.70 7.72 9.49
CA MET A 270 -11.48 8.89 9.11
C MET A 270 -10.64 10.15 8.99
N MET A 271 -11.17 11.16 8.29
CA MET A 271 -10.52 12.46 8.13
C MET A 271 -10.99 13.43 9.21
N MET A 272 -10.06 14.10 9.90
CA MET A 272 -10.40 15.16 10.85
C MET A 272 -10.78 16.42 10.09
N THR A 273 -11.89 17.04 10.48
CA THR A 273 -12.39 18.27 9.85
C THR A 273 -12.39 19.46 10.80
N GLY A 274 -11.96 19.26 12.05
CA GLY A 274 -11.80 20.30 13.06
C GLY A 274 -12.92 20.35 14.11
N PRO A 275 -12.76 21.16 15.16
CA PRO A 275 -13.76 21.32 16.22
C PRO A 275 -14.93 22.24 15.83
N GLY A 276 -16.02 22.15 16.60
CA GLY A 276 -17.16 23.08 16.52
C GLY A 276 -17.96 23.04 15.21
N GLU A 277 -18.82 24.04 15.02
CA GLU A 277 -19.76 24.11 13.89
C GLU A 277 -19.06 24.14 12.52
N LYS A 278 -17.88 24.79 12.43
CA LYS A 278 -17.10 24.81 11.19
C LYS A 278 -16.59 23.42 10.81
N GLY A 279 -16.14 22.65 11.80
CA GLY A 279 -15.72 21.27 11.58
C GLY A 279 -16.86 20.36 11.17
N GLU A 280 -18.04 20.56 11.76
CA GLU A 280 -19.26 19.83 11.38
C GLU A 280 -19.65 20.09 9.91
N ALA A 281 -19.66 21.37 9.51
CA ALA A 281 -19.99 21.77 8.14
C ALA A 281 -19.02 21.16 7.14
N MET A 282 -17.72 21.19 7.44
CA MET A 282 -16.70 20.55 6.61
C MET A 282 -16.88 19.02 6.57
N ALA A 283 -17.23 18.38 7.68
CA ALA A 283 -17.46 16.93 7.70
C ALA A 283 -18.61 16.50 6.80
N LYS A 284 -19.72 17.27 6.82
CA LYS A 284 -20.86 17.06 5.94
C LYS A 284 -20.50 17.27 4.47
N HIS A 285 -19.66 18.27 4.17
CA HIS A 285 -19.18 18.52 2.82
C HIS A 285 -18.33 17.35 2.28
N VAL A 286 -17.32 16.93 3.05
CA VAL A 286 -16.43 15.80 2.67
C VAL A 286 -17.25 14.52 2.45
N ALA A 287 -18.21 14.21 3.33
CA ALA A 287 -19.04 13.02 3.19
C ALA A 287 -19.96 13.02 1.95
N GLN A 288 -20.20 14.17 1.34
CA GLN A 288 -21.02 14.32 0.14
C GLN A 288 -20.18 14.41 -1.15
N ASP A 289 -18.86 14.55 -1.04
CA ASP A 289 -17.98 14.65 -2.20
C ASP A 289 -17.88 13.30 -2.94
N LYS A 290 -18.14 13.35 -4.25
CA LYS A 290 -18.05 12.20 -5.18
C LYS A 290 -17.09 12.46 -6.33
N SER A 291 -16.24 13.49 -6.22
CA SER A 291 -15.30 13.94 -7.25
C SER A 291 -14.43 12.80 -7.80
N LEU A 292 -13.90 11.94 -6.94
CA LEU A 292 -13.07 10.79 -7.35
C LEU A 292 -13.80 9.71 -8.15
N ALA A 293 -15.13 9.59 -7.98
CA ALA A 293 -15.95 8.64 -8.71
C ALA A 293 -16.53 9.25 -10.01
N SER A 294 -16.29 10.54 -10.27
CA SER A 294 -16.80 11.25 -11.45
C SER A 294 -15.91 11.03 -12.68
N SER A 295 -16.39 11.44 -13.86
CA SER A 295 -15.62 11.44 -15.10
C SER A 295 -14.48 12.47 -15.13
N ASP A 296 -14.46 13.41 -14.18
CA ASP A 296 -13.57 14.56 -14.15
C ASP A 296 -12.35 14.34 -13.23
N GLY A 297 -12.18 13.12 -12.70
CA GLY A 297 -11.01 12.74 -11.93
C GLY A 297 -9.72 12.71 -12.78
N PRO A 298 -8.53 12.66 -12.13
CA PRO A 298 -7.25 12.59 -12.83
C PRO A 298 -7.19 11.39 -13.80
N LYS A 299 -6.70 11.59 -15.02
CA LYS A 299 -6.57 10.47 -15.97
C LYS A 299 -5.32 9.64 -15.68
N PRO A 300 -5.32 8.34 -16.00
CA PRO A 300 -4.12 7.52 -15.91
C PRO A 300 -2.96 8.12 -16.71
N GLY A 301 -1.80 8.29 -16.07
CA GLY A 301 -0.61 8.89 -16.67
C GLY A 301 -0.50 10.41 -16.50
N GLU A 302 -1.56 11.09 -16.02
CA GLU A 302 -1.49 12.46 -15.52
C GLU A 302 -1.18 12.43 -14.02
N GLY A 303 -0.28 13.31 -13.57
CA GLY A 303 0.05 13.44 -12.16
C GLY A 303 0.47 14.87 -11.83
N PRO A 304 0.52 15.21 -10.54
CA PRO A 304 0.88 16.55 -10.07
C PRO A 304 2.26 16.96 -10.58
N GLY A 305 2.47 18.27 -10.73
CA GLY A 305 3.78 18.83 -11.09
C GLY A 305 4.85 18.48 -10.05
N LYS A 306 6.13 18.57 -10.43
CA LYS A 306 7.25 18.27 -9.51
C LYS A 306 7.15 19.09 -8.22
N GLU A 307 6.86 20.37 -8.32
CA GLU A 307 6.70 21.26 -7.16
C GLU A 307 5.55 20.83 -6.23
N GLU A 308 4.39 20.47 -6.78
CA GLU A 308 3.26 19.96 -6.00
C GLU A 308 3.63 18.67 -5.25
N ARG A 309 4.41 17.78 -5.90
CA ARG A 309 4.89 16.55 -5.27
C ARG A 309 5.87 16.82 -4.13
N GLU A 310 6.81 17.73 -4.36
CA GLU A 310 7.86 18.07 -3.40
C GLU A 310 7.34 18.81 -2.17
N ASN A 311 6.28 19.61 -2.33
CA ASN A 311 5.67 20.43 -1.28
C ASN A 311 4.44 19.78 -0.62
N GLY A 312 3.98 18.64 -1.12
CA GLY A 312 2.92 17.86 -0.49
C GLY A 312 3.38 17.23 0.84
N PHE A 313 2.43 16.81 1.66
CA PHE A 313 2.70 16.16 2.95
C PHE A 313 1.45 15.47 3.50
N TYR A 314 1.62 14.71 4.57
CA TYR A 314 0.50 14.20 5.38
C TYR A 314 0.89 14.03 6.85
N ASP A 315 -0.11 14.11 7.72
CA ASP A 315 -0.03 13.90 9.16
C ASP A 315 -1.20 12.99 9.57
N LEU A 316 -0.87 11.78 10.00
CA LEU A 316 -1.80 10.76 10.47
C LEU A 316 -1.58 10.55 11.97
N VAL A 317 -2.65 10.32 12.71
CA VAL A 317 -2.59 9.87 14.11
C VAL A 317 -3.36 8.58 14.29
N PHE A 318 -2.83 7.69 15.11
CA PHE A 318 -3.45 6.45 15.54
C PHE A 318 -3.59 6.49 17.05
N THR A 319 -4.81 6.37 17.55
CA THR A 319 -5.08 6.38 18.99
C THR A 319 -5.86 5.16 19.44
N GLY A 320 -5.74 4.83 20.72
CA GLY A 320 -6.60 3.85 21.36
C GLY A 320 -6.42 3.83 22.86
N ILE A 321 -7.39 3.25 23.56
CA ILE A 321 -7.37 3.15 25.01
C ILE A 321 -6.71 1.82 25.38
N ALA A 322 -5.60 1.89 26.10
CA ALA A 322 -4.92 0.72 26.62
C ALA A 322 -5.72 0.07 27.76
N THR A 323 -5.39 -1.18 28.08
CA THR A 323 -6.03 -1.93 29.19
C THR A 323 -5.90 -1.26 30.56
N THR A 324 -4.93 -0.34 30.72
CA THR A 324 -4.74 0.50 31.91
C THR A 324 -5.71 1.68 31.99
N GLY A 325 -6.47 1.96 30.92
CA GLY A 325 -7.36 3.13 30.79
C GLY A 325 -6.67 4.38 30.20
N GLU A 326 -5.36 4.33 29.98
CA GLU A 326 -4.60 5.42 29.35
C GLU A 326 -4.84 5.45 27.83
N MET A 327 -4.99 6.64 27.27
CA MET A 327 -4.98 6.81 25.82
C MET A 327 -3.54 6.81 25.32
N LEU A 328 -3.22 5.89 24.42
CA LEU A 328 -1.95 5.88 23.70
C LEU A 328 -2.16 6.45 22.30
N ALA A 329 -1.17 7.21 21.84
CA ALA A 329 -1.20 7.84 20.53
C ALA A 329 0.17 7.73 19.84
N VAL A 330 0.13 7.48 18.53
CA VAL A 330 1.30 7.60 17.65
C VAL A 330 0.93 8.38 16.41
N ALA A 331 1.90 9.06 15.81
CA ALA A 331 1.74 9.75 14.56
C ALA A 331 2.65 9.16 13.46
N VAL A 332 2.13 9.18 12.24
CA VAL A 332 2.87 8.86 11.02
C VAL A 332 2.80 10.07 10.09
N LYS A 333 3.96 10.61 9.71
CA LYS A 333 4.05 11.80 8.83
C LYS A 333 4.91 11.52 7.63
N GLY A 334 4.62 12.17 6.52
CA GLY A 334 5.43 12.15 5.31
C GLY A 334 5.64 13.52 4.70
N ASP A 335 6.78 13.70 4.05
CA ASP A 335 7.32 14.97 3.55
C ASP A 335 7.09 15.22 2.05
N LYS A 336 6.28 14.38 1.41
CA LYS A 336 5.88 14.48 0.00
C LYS A 336 4.39 14.26 -0.15
N ASP A 337 3.88 14.59 -1.34
CA ASP A 337 2.51 14.27 -1.68
C ASP A 337 2.24 12.76 -1.50
N PRO A 338 1.06 12.38 -0.98
CA PRO A 338 0.69 10.98 -0.75
C PRO A 338 0.65 10.16 -2.05
N GLY A 339 -0.02 10.65 -3.08
CA GLY A 339 -0.41 9.85 -4.25
C GLY A 339 0.75 9.41 -5.15
N TYR A 340 1.85 10.16 -5.18
CA TYR A 340 2.96 9.90 -6.10
C TYR A 340 4.33 9.98 -5.43
N GLY A 341 4.68 11.12 -4.84
CA GLY A 341 6.00 11.37 -4.26
C GLY A 341 6.30 10.42 -3.11
N SER A 342 5.41 10.32 -2.11
CA SER A 342 5.60 9.39 -1.00
C SER A 342 5.37 7.94 -1.43
N THR A 343 4.36 7.69 -2.28
CA THR A 343 4.03 6.34 -2.78
C THR A 343 5.19 5.68 -3.53
N SER A 344 5.88 6.41 -4.42
CA SER A 344 7.03 5.86 -5.17
C SER A 344 8.19 5.46 -4.26
N LYS A 345 8.47 6.25 -3.21
CA LYS A 345 9.47 5.90 -2.19
C LYS A 345 9.04 4.67 -1.37
N MET A 346 7.78 4.62 -0.93
CA MET A 346 7.25 3.52 -0.11
C MET A 346 7.36 2.17 -0.81
N ILE A 347 6.91 2.07 -2.07
CA ILE A 347 6.94 0.80 -2.79
C ILE A 347 8.37 0.37 -3.10
N SER A 348 9.26 1.32 -3.40
CA SER A 348 10.69 1.05 -3.60
C SER A 348 11.34 0.44 -2.36
N GLU A 349 11.14 1.07 -1.21
CA GLU A 349 11.68 0.59 0.06
C GLU A 349 10.99 -0.71 0.52
N SER A 350 9.72 -0.92 0.17
CA SER A 350 9.02 -2.20 0.42
C SER A 350 9.63 -3.35 -0.37
N ALA A 351 9.93 -3.14 -1.68
CA ALA A 351 10.59 -4.15 -2.50
C ALA A 351 11.99 -4.50 -1.98
N LEU A 352 12.77 -3.49 -1.59
CA LEU A 352 14.11 -3.71 -1.05
C LEU A 352 14.08 -4.35 0.33
N CYS A 353 13.13 -3.98 1.19
CA CYS A 353 12.91 -4.62 2.49
C CYS A 353 12.59 -6.10 2.32
N LEU A 354 11.63 -6.43 1.45
CA LEU A 354 11.25 -7.81 1.13
C LEU A 354 12.45 -8.62 0.60
N CYS A 355 13.30 -7.96 -0.19
CA CYS A 355 14.45 -8.60 -0.81
C CYS A 355 15.63 -8.83 0.15
N LYS A 356 15.91 -7.88 1.05
CA LYS A 356 17.18 -7.85 1.79
C LYS A 356 17.05 -8.03 3.30
N ASP A 357 15.92 -7.64 3.89
CA ASP A 357 15.85 -7.43 5.34
C ASP A 357 14.94 -8.42 6.06
N VAL A 358 14.15 -9.22 5.32
CA VAL A 358 13.22 -10.21 5.89
C VAL A 358 13.38 -11.58 5.26
N ALA A 359 13.01 -12.60 6.02
CA ALA A 359 12.87 -13.97 5.55
C ALA A 359 11.46 -14.46 5.91
N LEU A 360 10.66 -14.74 4.89
CA LEU A 360 9.24 -15.09 5.04
C LEU A 360 8.97 -16.44 4.38
N SER A 361 8.01 -17.19 4.94
CA SER A 361 7.42 -18.30 4.21
C SER A 361 6.67 -17.80 2.97
N GLY A 362 6.50 -18.65 1.97
CA GLY A 362 5.67 -18.30 0.82
C GLY A 362 4.22 -18.00 1.24
N GLY A 363 3.58 -17.03 0.58
CA GLY A 363 2.23 -16.61 0.92
C GLY A 363 1.92 -15.17 0.49
N PHE A 364 0.76 -14.69 0.91
CA PHE A 364 0.25 -13.36 0.63
C PHE A 364 0.27 -12.53 1.92
N TYR A 365 0.74 -11.29 1.83
CA TYR A 365 1.03 -10.46 2.98
C TYR A 365 0.60 -9.01 2.76
N THR A 366 0.47 -8.30 3.87
CA THR A 366 0.39 -6.84 3.92
C THR A 366 1.77 -6.27 4.28
N PRO A 367 2.01 -4.95 4.09
CA PRO A 367 3.29 -4.34 4.43
C PRO A 367 3.67 -4.53 5.90
N ALA A 368 2.74 -4.38 6.84
CA ALA A 368 3.05 -4.55 8.26
C ALA A 368 3.34 -6.01 8.62
N ALA A 369 2.56 -6.97 8.09
CA ALA A 369 2.77 -8.39 8.41
C ALA A 369 4.06 -8.95 7.79
N ALA A 370 4.43 -8.52 6.58
CA ALA A 370 5.66 -8.98 5.93
C ALA A 370 6.91 -8.24 6.41
N LEU A 371 6.82 -6.92 6.58
CA LEU A 371 8.00 -6.06 6.64
C LEU A 371 8.12 -5.30 7.96
N GLY A 372 7.00 -4.97 8.61
CA GLY A 372 6.91 -4.45 9.97
C GLY A 372 7.97 -3.40 10.32
N GLU A 373 8.69 -3.65 11.42
CA GLU A 373 9.74 -2.76 11.93
C GLU A 373 10.84 -2.47 10.89
N LYS A 374 11.21 -3.45 10.06
CA LYS A 374 12.25 -3.27 9.04
C LYS A 374 11.83 -2.28 7.97
N LEU A 375 10.56 -2.26 7.59
CA LEU A 375 10.08 -1.23 6.68
C LEU A 375 10.02 0.15 7.37
N ILE A 376 9.61 0.23 8.64
CA ILE A 376 9.64 1.50 9.40
C ILE A 376 11.06 2.09 9.46
N GLU A 377 12.07 1.27 9.78
CA GLU A 377 13.48 1.67 9.80
C GLU A 377 13.91 2.28 8.45
N ARG A 378 13.61 1.60 7.33
CA ARG A 378 13.97 2.06 5.97
C ARG A 378 13.24 3.34 5.58
N LEU A 379 11.92 3.39 5.81
CA LEU A 379 11.11 4.55 5.44
C LEU A 379 11.55 5.81 6.20
N THR A 380 11.91 5.65 7.48
CA THR A 380 12.42 6.73 8.30
C THR A 380 13.80 7.19 7.83
N ALA A 381 14.68 6.25 7.49
CA ALA A 381 16.04 6.57 7.06
C ALA A 381 16.12 7.15 5.64
N LYS A 382 15.23 6.75 4.72
CA LYS A 382 15.41 6.98 3.28
C LYS A 382 14.22 7.54 2.53
N ALA A 383 13.01 7.45 3.09
CA ALA A 383 11.78 7.80 2.38
C ALA A 383 11.09 9.07 2.90
N GLY A 384 11.63 9.72 3.95
CA GLY A 384 11.08 10.97 4.50
C GLY A 384 9.84 10.77 5.37
N LEU A 385 9.60 9.54 5.84
CA LEU A 385 8.53 9.25 6.79
C LEU A 385 9.04 9.39 8.23
N THR A 386 8.13 9.69 9.15
CA THR A 386 8.43 9.63 10.59
C THR A 386 7.33 8.88 11.34
N PHE A 387 7.73 8.09 12.34
CA PHE A 387 6.85 7.36 13.25
C PHE A 387 7.18 7.83 14.67
N THR A 388 6.23 8.45 15.35
CA THR A 388 6.48 9.10 16.65
C THR A 388 5.40 8.77 17.65
N ILE A 389 5.79 8.50 18.90
CA ILE A 389 4.84 8.41 20.02
C ILE A 389 4.41 9.83 20.41
N GLU A 390 3.11 10.05 20.56
CA GLU A 390 2.55 11.32 21.02
C GLU A 390 2.09 11.20 22.48
N LYS A 391 2.22 12.30 23.22
CA LYS A 391 1.88 12.38 24.65
C LYS A 391 0.59 13.17 24.86
#